data_AF-A0A8T5MWM9-F1
#
_entry.id   AF-A0A8T5MWM9-F1
#
_cell.length_a   1.000
_cell.length_b   1.000
_cell.length_c   1.000
_cell.angle_alpha   90.00
_cell.angle_beta   90.00
_cell.angle_gamma   90.00
#
_symmetry.space_group_name_H-M   'P 1'
#
loop_
_entity.id
_entity.type
_entity.pdbx_description
1 polymer ?
#
loop_
_entity_poly.entity_id
_entity_poly.type
_entity_poly.pdbx_seq_one_letter_code
_entity_poly.pdbx_strand_id
1 'polypeptide(L)'
;MVEHKIIKCPFCKEGDIETLFTPRRSQTMVTRAAGRSKSYSVMKDEKYTVSSDNCPKCGKSKQELQKALMHGIVPSKEDVIRRAKESGLPLRF
;
A
#
# COMPACT_ATOMS: atom_id res chain seq x y z
N MET A 1 -16.55 8.58 -4.18
CA MET A 1 -16.11 8.74 -5.59
C MET A 1 -14.63 8.39 -5.65
N VAL A 2 -14.13 7.85 -6.77
CA VAL A 2 -12.70 7.57 -6.93
C VAL A 2 -12.07 8.84 -7.51
N GLU A 3 -11.03 9.35 -6.85
CA GLU A 3 -10.35 10.59 -7.26
C GLU A 3 -9.00 10.27 -7.89
N HIS A 4 -8.67 10.93 -9.00
CA HIS A 4 -7.31 10.89 -9.54
C HIS A 4 -6.43 11.89 -8.77
N LYS A 5 -5.33 11.41 -8.21
CA LYS A 5 -4.34 12.23 -7.51
C LYS A 5 -2.95 11.94 -8.03
N ILE A 6 -2.20 12.99 -8.31
CA ILE A 6 -0.78 12.91 -8.64
C ILE A 6 0.00 12.96 -7.33
N ILE A 7 0.76 11.90 -7.05
CA ILE A 7 1.56 11.77 -5.83
C ILE A 7 3.02 11.60 -6.23
N LYS A 8 3.92 12.24 -5.48
CA LYS A 8 5.37 12.06 -5.68
C LYS A 8 5.78 10.63 -5.33
N CYS A 9 6.72 10.09 -6.09
CA CYS A 9 7.24 8.76 -5.88
C CYS A 9 7.83 8.61 -4.47
N PRO A 10 7.40 7.60 -3.68
CA PRO A 10 7.91 7.41 -2.33
C PRO A 10 9.40 7.06 -2.32
N PHE A 11 9.94 6.52 -3.42
CA PHE A 11 11.35 6.14 -3.53
C PHE A 11 12.25 7.30 -3.96
N CYS A 12 11.99 7.90 -5.12
CA CYS A 12 12.87 8.94 -5.67
C CYS A 12 12.42 10.36 -5.35
N LYS A 13 11.21 10.57 -4.78
CA LYS A 13 10.62 11.89 -4.44
C LYS A 13 10.49 12.90 -5.58
N GLU A 14 10.91 12.53 -6.78
CA GLU A 14 10.97 13.42 -7.95
C GLU A 14 10.09 12.96 -9.12
N GLY A 15 9.70 11.68 -9.16
CA GLY A 15 8.80 11.17 -10.19
C GLY A 15 7.35 11.35 -9.78
N ASP A 16 6.51 11.85 -10.68
CA ASP A 16 5.07 11.95 -10.47
C ASP A 16 4.39 10.62 -10.81
N ILE A 17 3.52 10.15 -9.93
CA ILE A 17 2.76 8.91 -10.07
C ILE A 17 1.29 9.24 -10.02
N GLU A 18 0.55 8.77 -11.02
CA GLU A 18 -0.90 8.86 -11.01
C GLU A 18 -1.48 7.77 -10.12
N THR A 19 -2.33 8.18 -9.19
CA THR A 19 -3.00 7.28 -8.24
C THR A 19 -4.49 7.51 -8.23
N LEU A 20 -5.24 6.44 -8.04
CA LEU A 20 -6.66 6.44 -7.77
C LEU A 20 -6.86 6.35 -6.26
N PHE A 21 -7.37 7.42 -5.68
CA PHE A 21 -7.76 7.48 -4.29
C PHE A 21 -9.20 7.00 -4.13
N THR A 22 -9.37 5.96 -3.32
CA THR A 22 -10.68 5.49 -2.88
C THR A 22 -10.86 5.86 -1.41
N PRO A 23 -11.81 6.76 -1.09
CA PRO A 23 -12.05 7.16 0.30
C PRO A 23 -12.63 6.00 1.11
N ARG A 24 -12.45 6.11 2.43
CA ARG A 24 -13.05 5.21 3.42
C ARG A 24 -14.57 5.17 3.24
N ARG A 25 -15.14 3.98 3.05
CA ARG A 25 -16.59 3.82 2.77
C ARG A 25 -17.15 2.55 3.38
N SER A 26 -18.36 2.67 3.96
CA SER A 26 -19.07 1.50 4.48
C SER A 26 -19.54 0.66 3.30
N GLN A 27 -19.25 -0.64 3.34
CA GLN A 27 -19.67 -1.59 2.33
C GLN A 27 -20.48 -2.70 2.98
N THR A 28 -21.74 -2.83 2.60
CA THR A 28 -22.56 -3.99 2.97
C THR A 28 -22.14 -5.17 2.10
N MET A 29 -21.65 -6.23 2.73
CA MET A 29 -21.37 -7.50 2.10
C MET A 29 -22.54 -8.45 2.32
N VAL A 30 -23.00 -9.08 1.25
CA VAL A 30 -24.07 -10.08 1.30
C VAL A 30 -23.44 -11.42 0.96
N THR A 31 -23.45 -12.34 1.92
CA THR A 31 -23.06 -13.73 1.71
C THR A 31 -24.31 -14.56 1.52
N ARG A 32 -24.36 -15.30 0.40
CA ARG A 32 -25.45 -16.22 0.08
C ARG A 32 -24.93 -17.64 0.22
N ALA A 33 -25.54 -18.42 1.10
CA ALA A 33 -25.36 -19.86 1.19
C ALA A 33 -26.72 -20.54 0.96
N ALA A 34 -26.73 -21.81 0.55
CA ALA A 34 -27.98 -22.54 0.31
C ALA A 34 -28.89 -22.47 1.55
N GLY A 35 -30.07 -21.87 1.39
CA GLY A 35 -31.08 -21.70 2.46
C GLY A 35 -30.92 -20.49 3.39
N ARG A 36 -29.84 -19.70 3.31
CA ARG A 36 -29.69 -18.51 4.16
C ARG A 36 -28.84 -17.41 3.50
N SER A 37 -29.37 -16.19 3.50
CA SER A 37 -28.61 -14.98 3.17
C SER A 37 -28.25 -14.24 4.46
N LYS A 38 -27.00 -13.84 4.62
CA LYS A 38 -26.55 -12.93 5.69
C LYS A 38 -25.97 -11.68 5.06
N SER A 39 -26.37 -10.52 5.56
CA SER A 39 -25.74 -9.25 5.26
C SER A 39 -24.98 -8.76 6.48
N TYR A 40 -23.77 -8.26 6.28
CA TYR A 40 -23.01 -7.56 7.30
C TYR A 40 -22.32 -6.35 6.69
N SER A 41 -22.21 -5.28 7.47
CA SER A 41 -21.55 -4.05 7.03
C SER A 41 -20.09 -4.07 7.47
N VAL A 42 -19.19 -3.89 6.52
CA VAL A 42 -17.75 -3.77 6.79
C VAL A 42 -17.31 -2.35 6.46
N MET A 43 -16.53 -1.76 7.37
CA MET A 43 -15.90 -0.48 7.13
C MET A 43 -14.63 -0.72 6.29
N LYS A 44 -14.62 -0.31 5.01
CA LYS A 44 -13.40 -0.40 4.19
C LYS A 44 -12.57 0.86 4.35
N ASP A 45 -11.30 0.66 4.70
CA ASP A 45 -10.33 1.75 4.82
C ASP A 45 -9.98 2.38 3.48
N GLU A 46 -9.35 3.54 3.57
CA GLU A 46 -8.87 4.29 2.41
C GLU A 46 -7.82 3.48 1.63
N LYS A 47 -7.86 3.62 0.30
CA LYS A 47 -6.98 2.87 -0.59
C LYS A 47 -6.43 3.76 -1.68
N TYR A 48 -5.11 3.74 -1.82
CA TYR A 48 -4.41 4.31 -2.96
C TYR A 48 -4.08 3.18 -3.94
N THR A 49 -4.56 3.30 -5.17
CA THR A 49 -4.25 2.36 -6.25
C THR A 49 -3.40 3.07 -7.29
N VAL A 50 -2.19 2.58 -7.55
CA VAL A 50 -1.31 3.18 -8.55
C VAL A 50 -1.88 2.90 -9.94
N SER A 51 -2.07 3.94 -10.75
CA SER A 51 -2.52 3.80 -12.14
C SER A 51 -1.33 3.52 -13.05
N SER A 52 -0.23 4.26 -12.88
CA SER A 52 0.98 4.18 -13.70
C SER A 52 1.68 2.81 -13.60
N ASP A 53 2.21 2.31 -14.72
CA ASP A 53 2.88 1.00 -14.75
C ASP A 53 4.25 1.02 -14.04
N ASN A 54 5.03 2.08 -14.24
CA ASN A 54 6.33 2.27 -13.60
C ASN A 54 6.54 3.74 -13.22
N CYS A 55 7.41 4.00 -12.25
CA CYS A 55 7.86 5.37 -12.00
C CYS A 55 8.81 5.81 -13.13
N PRO A 56 8.57 6.95 -13.79
CA PRO A 56 9.37 7.39 -14.95
C PRO A 56 10.83 7.70 -14.61
N LYS A 57 11.17 7.96 -13.35
CA LYS A 57 12.55 8.29 -12.94
C LYS A 57 13.32 7.12 -12.35
N CYS A 58 12.72 6.33 -11.47
CA CYS A 58 13.42 5.24 -10.76
C CYS A 58 13.13 3.85 -11.31
N GLY A 59 12.22 3.72 -12.29
CA GLY A 59 11.86 2.43 -12.90
C GLY A 59 11.18 1.46 -11.95
N LYS A 60 10.79 1.89 -10.74
CA LYS A 60 10.12 1.04 -9.76
C LYS A 60 8.76 0.58 -10.27
N SER A 61 8.49 -0.70 -10.06
CA SER A 61 7.28 -1.36 -10.56
C SER A 61 6.04 -0.87 -9.83
N LYS A 62 4.90 -0.88 -10.52
CA LYS A 62 3.57 -0.62 -9.94
C LYS A 62 3.33 -1.34 -8.61
N GLN A 63 3.76 -2.61 -8.49
CA GLN A 63 3.60 -3.38 -7.27
C GLN A 63 4.44 -2.84 -6.11
N GLU A 64 5.69 -2.47 -6.35
CA GLU A 64 6.56 -1.87 -5.33
C GLU A 64 6.04 -0.49 -4.90
N LEU A 65 5.57 0.31 -5.84
CA LEU A 65 4.96 1.62 -5.58
C LEU A 65 3.68 1.48 -4.75
N GLN A 66 2.83 0.52 -5.09
CA GLN A 66 1.60 0.26 -4.35
C GLN A 66 1.88 -0.25 -2.93
N LYS A 67 2.87 -1.14 -2.75
CA LYS A 67 3.31 -1.59 -1.43
C LYS A 67 3.85 -0.44 -0.60
N ALA A 68 4.70 0.42 -1.19
CA ALA A 68 5.27 1.57 -0.49
C ALA A 68 4.22 2.59 -0.07
N LEU A 69 3.18 2.81 -0.88
CA LEU A 69 2.06 3.71 -0.54
C LEU A 69 1.14 3.12 0.55
N MET A 70 0.95 1.80 0.59
CA MET A 70 0.08 1.16 1.59
C MET A 70 0.78 0.89 2.93
N HIS A 71 2.03 0.46 2.90
CA HIS A 71 2.75 -0.07 4.07
C HIS A 71 3.99 0.73 4.44
N GLY A 72 4.32 1.77 3.68
CA GLY A 72 5.60 2.46 3.80
C GLY A 72 6.74 1.71 3.10
N ILE A 73 7.91 2.35 3.05
CA ILE A 73 9.09 1.78 2.40
C ILE A 73 9.67 0.72 3.34
N VAL A 74 9.68 -0.54 2.88
CA VAL A 74 10.31 -1.63 3.62
C VAL A 74 11.84 -1.41 3.57
N PRO A 75 12.51 -1.27 4.73
CA PRO A 75 13.96 -1.09 4.76
C PRO A 75 14.68 -2.34 4.21
N SER A 76 15.87 -2.14 3.66
CA SER A 76 16.70 -3.26 3.21
C SER A 76 17.08 -4.16 4.41
N LYS A 77 17.36 -5.45 4.16
CA LYS A 77 17.78 -6.37 5.24
C LYS A 77 19.01 -5.85 5.98
N GLU A 78 19.93 -5.22 5.26
CA GLU A 78 21.14 -4.62 5.82
C GLU A 78 20.82 -3.44 6.75
N ASP A 79 19.88 -2.57 6.36
CA ASP A 79 19.42 -1.48 7.22
C ASP A 79 18.72 -1.99 8.48
N VAL A 80 17.94 -3.07 8.36
CA VAL A 80 17.29 -3.72 9.51
C VAL A 80 18.33 -4.32 10.45
N ILE A 81 19.35 -5.00 9.91
CA ILE A 81 20.46 -5.57 10.69
C ILE A 81 21.27 -4.47 11.37
N ARG A 82 21.58 -3.37 10.67
CA ARG A 82 22.29 -2.22 11.25
C ARG A 82 21.51 -1.62 12.42
N ARG A 83 20.22 -1.35 12.24
CA ARG A 83 19.35 -0.84 13.32
C ARG A 83 19.27 -1.80 14.49
N ALA A 84 19.13 -3.11 14.23
CA ALA A 84 19.09 -4.10 15.30
C ALA A 84 20.40 -4.13 16.11
N LYS A 85 21.56 -4.04 15.44
CA LYS A 85 22.87 -3.90 16.10
C LYS A 85 22.98 -2.61 16.92
N GLU A 86 22.56 -1.48 16.36
CA GLU A 86 22.53 -0.18 17.06
C GLU A 86 21.60 -0.20 18.27
N SER A 87 20.50 -0.96 18.21
CA SER A 87 19.52 -1.11 19.28
C SER A 87 19.93 -2.17 20.33
N GLY A 88 21.06 -2.84 20.15
CA GLY A 88 21.53 -3.91 21.04
C GLY A 88 20.68 -5.19 21.00
N LEU A 89 19.86 -5.39 19.95
CA LEU A 89 19.07 -6.61 19.79
C LEU A 89 20.00 -7.76 19.35
N PRO A 90 20.00 -8.90 20.07
CA PRO A 90 20.79 -10.05 19.67
C PRO A 90 20.22 -10.65 18.39
N LEU A 91 20.95 -10.51 17.29
CA LEU A 91 20.63 -11.16 16.03
C LEU A 91 21.04 -12.63 16.15
N ARG A 92 20.05 -13.53 16.21
CA ARG A 92 20.29 -14.97 16.04
C ARG A 92 20.50 -15.25 14.56
N PHE A 93 21.75 -15.54 14.20
CA PHE A 93 22.12 -16.08 12.90
C PHE A 93 22.12 -17.61 12.96
#